data_AF-W9GX27-F1
#
_entry.id   AF-W9GX27-F1
#
_cell.length_a   1.000
_cell.length_b   1.000
_cell.length_c   1.000
_cell.angle_alpha   90.00
_cell.angle_beta   90.00
_cell.angle_gamma   90.00
#
_symmetry.space_group_name_H-M   'P 1'
#
loop_
_entity.id
_entity.type
_entity.pdbx_description
1 polymer ?
#
loop_
_entity_poly.entity_id
_entity_poly.type
_entity_poly.pdbx_seq_one_letter_code
_entity_poly.pdbx_strand_id
1 'polypeptide(L)'
;MRRGDIVLVAAKGDYGKVRPNVVVQSELLNPTHGSVLVCLIESSFLTGGSNFRIPVAPTAGNGLDRPSEVMVDKVAAIRADRIRLVVGCLDGDTMASIDRALLIVLGLA
;
A
#
# COMPACT_ATOMS: atom_id res chain seq x y z
N MET A 1 -13.18 -1.30 2.88
CA MET A 1 -11.71 -1.09 2.88
C MET A 1 -11.43 0.19 3.61
N ARG A 2 -10.38 0.19 4.41
CA ARG A 2 -9.95 1.28 5.27
C ARG A 2 -8.52 1.67 4.94
N ARG A 3 -8.16 2.89 5.30
CA ARG A 3 -6.78 3.35 5.12
C ARG A 3 -5.84 2.51 6.00
N GLY A 4 -4.77 2.00 5.41
CA GLY A 4 -3.83 1.08 6.07
C GLY A 4 -4.14 -0.41 5.89
N ASP A 5 -5.31 -0.78 5.34
CA ASP A 5 -5.59 -2.17 4.97
C ASP A 5 -4.57 -2.67 3.94
N ILE A 6 -4.08 -3.88 4.12
CA ILE A 6 -3.28 -4.61 3.13
C ILE A 6 -4.21 -5.52 2.33
N VAL A 7 -4.15 -5.41 1.01
CA VAL A 7 -5.00 -6.12 0.07
C VAL A 7 -4.17 -6.90 -0.94
N LEU A 8 -4.61 -8.11 -1.26
CA LEU A 8 -4.00 -8.94 -2.30
C LEU A 8 -4.71 -8.74 -3.63
N VAL A 9 -4.05 -8.07 -4.56
CA VAL A 9 -4.61 -7.81 -5.90
C VAL A 9 -3.49 -7.48 -6.88
N ALA A 10 -3.69 -7.85 -8.15
CA ALA A 10 -2.82 -7.42 -9.24
C ALA A 10 -3.21 -6.00 -9.69
N ALA A 11 -2.30 -5.04 -9.54
CA ALA A 11 -2.39 -3.75 -10.20
C ALA A 11 -2.34 -3.95 -11.73
N LYS A 12 -3.14 -3.18 -12.48
CA LYS A 12 -3.12 -3.26 -13.95
C LYS A 12 -1.84 -2.59 -14.50
N GLY A 13 -1.44 -2.94 -15.73
CA GLY A 13 -0.24 -2.40 -16.39
C GLY A 13 1.01 -3.24 -16.10
N ASP A 14 2.15 -2.56 -15.90
CA ASP A 14 3.48 -3.18 -15.69
C ASP A 14 3.58 -4.06 -14.42
N TYR A 15 2.56 -4.05 -13.57
CA TYR A 15 2.54 -4.67 -12.24
C TYR A 15 1.55 -5.85 -12.13
N GLY A 16 1.36 -6.61 -13.22
CA GLY A 16 0.34 -7.67 -13.33
C GLY A 16 0.45 -8.88 -12.39
N LYS A 17 1.47 -8.96 -11.53
CA LYS A 17 1.56 -10.01 -10.49
C LYS A 17 0.62 -9.69 -9.33
N VAL A 18 -0.11 -10.68 -8.84
CA VAL A 18 -0.85 -10.57 -7.58
C VAL A 18 0.15 -10.39 -6.45
N ARG A 19 0.02 -9.29 -5.70
CA ARG A 19 0.92 -8.93 -4.60
C ARG A 19 0.15 -8.19 -3.51
N PRO A 20 0.70 -8.08 -2.30
CA PRO A 20 0.19 -7.17 -1.28
C PRO A 20 0.28 -5.72 -1.76
N ASN A 21 -0.72 -4.92 -1.39
CA ASN A 21 -0.76 -3.48 -1.59
C ASN A 21 -1.37 -2.85 -0.34
N VAL A 22 -0.90 -1.68 0.09
CA VAL A 22 -1.50 -0.94 1.21
C VAL A 22 -2.46 0.12 0.68
N VAL A 23 -3.67 0.18 1.24
CA VAL A 23 -4.65 1.22 0.95
C VAL A 23 -4.19 2.55 1.56
N VAL A 24 -4.02 3.57 0.72
CA VAL A 24 -3.63 4.93 1.15
C VAL A 24 -4.74 5.96 0.96
N GLN A 25 -5.82 5.57 0.27
CA GLN A 25 -6.99 6.42 0.04
C GLN A 25 -7.62 6.91 1.35
N SER A 26 -8.06 8.17 1.34
CA SER A 26 -8.88 8.75 2.41
C SER A 26 -10.20 8.00 2.56
N GLU A 27 -10.59 7.70 3.80
CA GLU A 27 -11.86 7.01 4.07
C GLU A 27 -13.09 7.85 3.64
N LEU A 28 -12.93 9.17 3.50
CA LEU A 28 -13.98 10.08 3.01
C LEU A 28 -14.48 9.72 1.60
N LEU A 29 -13.64 9.09 0.77
CA LEU A 29 -13.98 8.72 -0.61
C LEU A 29 -14.63 7.33 -0.72
N ASN A 30 -14.50 6.49 0.30
CA ASN A 30 -14.92 5.09 0.27
C ASN A 30 -16.42 4.87 -0.01
N PRO A 31 -17.36 5.70 0.49
CA PRO A 31 -18.79 5.47 0.23
C PRO A 31 -19.21 5.69 -1.23
N THR A 32 -18.42 6.43 -2.01
CA THR A 32 -18.87 6.96 -3.32
C THR A 32 -18.00 6.54 -4.49
N HIS A 33 -16.78 6.05 -4.27
CA HIS A 33 -15.81 5.79 -5.34
C HIS A 33 -15.72 4.29 -5.69
N GLY A 34 -15.78 3.98 -6.98
CA GLY A 34 -15.63 2.60 -7.50
C GLY A 34 -14.19 2.07 -7.52
N SER A 35 -13.22 2.86 -7.04
CA SER A 35 -11.80 2.52 -6.99
C SER A 35 -11.16 2.98 -5.68
N VAL A 36 -10.05 2.36 -5.34
CA VAL A 36 -9.23 2.63 -4.16
C VAL A 36 -7.80 2.89 -4.58
N LEU A 37 -7.20 3.96 -4.05
CA LEU A 37 -5.77 4.23 -4.17
C LEU A 37 -4.96 3.34 -3.22
N VAL A 38 -3.95 2.68 -3.78
CA VAL A 38 -3.03 1.81 -3.05
C VAL A 38 -1.57 2.15 -3.38
N CYS A 39 -0.66 1.90 -2.45
CA CYS A 39 0.77 1.77 -2.74
C CYS A 39 1.14 0.30 -2.85
N LEU A 40 1.97 -0.04 -3.83
CA LEU A 40 2.41 -1.41 -4.04
C LEU A 40 3.42 -1.83 -2.95
N ILE A 41 3.43 -3.11 -2.61
CA ILE A 41 4.41 -3.70 -1.69
C ILE A 41 5.32 -4.66 -2.49
N GLU A 42 6.63 -4.53 -2.31
CA GLU A 42 7.63 -5.40 -2.92
C GLU A 42 8.46 -6.11 -1.85
N SER A 43 8.74 -7.38 -2.09
CA SER A 43 9.45 -8.26 -1.15
C SER A 43 10.64 -8.98 -1.79
N SER A 44 10.80 -8.89 -3.11
CA SER A 44 11.83 -9.63 -3.86
C SER A 44 13.12 -8.83 -4.04
N PHE A 45 13.01 -7.50 -4.10
CA PHE A 45 14.14 -6.61 -4.27
C PHE A 45 13.97 -5.42 -3.33
N LEU A 46 14.62 -5.52 -2.18
CA LEU A 46 14.59 -4.50 -1.13
C LEU A 46 15.78 -3.55 -1.31
N THR A 47 15.52 -2.27 -1.17
CA THR A 47 16.54 -1.22 -1.32
C THR A 47 17.25 -0.87 -0.02
N GLY A 48 16.76 -1.37 1.12
CA GLY A 48 17.27 -1.03 2.45
C GLY A 48 16.62 0.23 3.03
N GLY A 49 15.50 0.66 2.45
CA GLY A 49 14.79 1.89 2.82
C GLY A 49 15.27 3.13 2.08
N SER A 50 14.33 4.04 1.82
CA SER A 50 14.57 5.38 1.27
C SER A 50 13.41 6.31 1.64
N ASN A 51 13.47 7.59 1.26
CA ASN A 51 12.38 8.55 1.50
C ASN A 51 11.01 8.11 0.95
N PHE A 52 10.97 7.16 0.01
CA PHE A 52 9.75 6.62 -0.60
C PHE A 52 9.69 5.08 -0.58
N ARG A 53 10.62 4.43 0.12
CA ARG A 53 10.65 2.98 0.34
C ARG A 53 10.58 2.73 1.83
N ILE A 54 9.38 2.42 2.32
CA ILE A 54 9.13 2.25 3.76
C ILE A 54 9.27 0.77 4.10
N PRO A 55 10.28 0.37 4.91
CA PRO A 55 10.44 -1.01 5.34
C PRO A 55 9.27 -1.45 6.23
N VAL A 56 8.81 -2.68 6.03
CA VAL A 56 7.77 -3.31 6.84
C VAL A 56 8.19 -4.74 7.17
N ALA A 57 8.27 -5.03 8.47
CA ALA A 57 8.48 -6.38 8.97
C ALA A 57 7.16 -7.18 8.96
N PRO A 58 7.19 -8.49 8.70
CA PRO A 58 5.99 -9.32 8.77
C PRO A 58 5.47 -9.42 10.20
N THR A 59 4.16 -9.28 10.38
CA THR A 59 3.49 -9.47 11.66
C THR A 59 2.19 -10.25 11.46
N ALA A 60 1.67 -10.83 12.54
CA ALA A 60 0.36 -11.49 12.50
C ALA A 60 -0.78 -10.51 12.12
N GLY A 61 -0.61 -9.21 12.40
CA GLY A 61 -1.62 -8.17 12.13
C GLY A 61 -1.60 -7.64 10.70
N ASN A 62 -0.44 -7.65 10.02
CA ASN A 62 -0.30 -7.08 8.67
C ASN A 62 -0.40 -8.14 7.55
N GLY A 63 -0.34 -9.43 7.90
CA GLY A 63 -0.56 -10.52 6.95
C GLY A 63 0.57 -10.72 5.93
N LEU A 64 1.72 -10.07 6.13
CA LEU A 64 2.91 -10.29 5.32
C LEU A 64 3.66 -11.54 5.81
N ASP A 65 4.27 -12.29 4.89
CA ASP A 65 5.01 -13.52 5.19
C ASP A 65 6.54 -13.30 5.27
N ARG A 66 7.02 -12.13 4.83
CA ARG A 66 8.45 -11.81 4.75
C ARG A 66 8.69 -10.29 4.82
N PRO A 67 9.93 -9.86 5.14
CA PRO A 67 10.31 -8.45 5.07
C PRO A 67 9.99 -7.85 3.70
N SER A 68 9.39 -6.67 3.71
CA SER A 68 8.88 -6.01 2.50
C SER A 68 9.14 -4.50 2.56
N GLU A 69 9.02 -3.83 1.42
CA GLU A 69 9.02 -2.37 1.31
C GLU A 69 7.73 -1.88 0.65
N VAL A 70 7.08 -0.89 1.27
CA VAL A 70 6.02 -0.12 0.60
C VAL A 70 6.69 0.84 -0.38
N MET A 71 6.32 0.72 -1.65
CA MET A 71 6.79 1.57 -2.74
C MET A 71 5.86 2.78 -2.87
N VAL A 72 6.12 3.84 -2.11
CA VAL A 72 5.26 5.03 -2.07
C VAL A 72 5.31 5.81 -3.39
N ASP A 73 6.38 5.64 -4.16
CA ASP A 73 6.52 6.14 -5.54
C ASP A 73 5.61 5.41 -6.55
N LYS A 74 4.99 4.29 -6.15
CA LYS A 74 4.13 3.45 -6.99
C LYS A 74 2.70 3.46 -6.45
N VAL A 75 2.01 4.59 -6.63
CA VAL A 75 0.57 4.72 -6.33
C VAL A 75 -0.27 4.24 -7.51
N ALA A 76 -1.25 3.38 -7.25
CA ALA A 76 -2.17 2.88 -8.28
C ALA A 76 -3.63 2.96 -7.82
N ALA A 77 -4.53 3.25 -8.77
CA ALA A 77 -5.97 3.13 -8.56
C ALA A 77 -6.44 1.73 -8.96
N ILE A 78 -7.07 1.01 -8.03
CA ILE A 78 -7.59 -0.33 -8.26
C ILE A 78 -9.10 -0.31 -8.07
N ARG A 79 -9.86 -0.91 -9.01
CA ARG A 79 -11.31 -1.04 -8.85
C ARG A 79 -11.63 -1.81 -7.57
N ALA A 80 -12.54 -1.29 -6.77
CA ALA A 80 -12.88 -1.86 -5.47
C ALA A 80 -13.45 -3.28 -5.61
N ASP A 81 -14.18 -3.57 -6.68
CA ASP A 81 -14.75 -4.88 -6.99
C ASP A 81 -13.72 -5.98 -7.31
N ARG A 82 -12.48 -5.61 -7.65
CA ARG A 82 -11.36 -6.55 -7.84
C ARG A 82 -10.69 -6.93 -6.52
N ILE A 83 -10.91 -6.15 -5.46
CA ILE A 83 -10.33 -6.40 -4.15
C ILE A 83 -11.27 -7.33 -3.39
N ARG A 84 -10.88 -8.60 -3.28
CA ARG A 84 -11.71 -9.64 -2.66
C ARG A 84 -11.39 -9.87 -1.19
N LEU A 85 -10.19 -9.51 -0.76
CA LEU A 85 -9.69 -9.86 0.58
C LEU A 85 -8.76 -8.76 1.11
N VAL A 86 -8.99 -8.38 2.36
CA VAL A 86 -8.04 -7.68 3.22
C VAL A 86 -7.30 -8.74 4.02
N VAL A 87 -5.98 -8.75 3.96
CA VAL A 87 -5.13 -9.76 4.63
C VAL A 87 -4.52 -9.28 5.94
N GLY A 88 -4.60 -7.98 6.21
CA GLY A 88 -4.11 -7.37 7.43
C GLY A 88 -4.15 -5.86 7.35
N CYS A 89 -3.52 -5.18 8.30
CA CYS A 89 -3.35 -3.74 8.29
C CYS A 89 -1.95 -3.33 8.80
N LEU A 90 -1.48 -2.17 8.34
CA LEU A 90 -0.27 -1.55 8.88
C LEU A 90 -0.57 -0.82 10.20
N ASP A 91 0.44 -0.78 11.07
CA ASP A 91 0.39 0.02 12.29
C ASP A 91 0.48 1.53 12.00
N GLY A 92 0.17 2.32 13.03
CA GLY A 92 0.12 3.79 12.94
C GLY A 92 1.47 4.42 12.59
N ASP A 93 2.58 3.89 13.10
CA ASP A 93 3.92 4.46 12.88
C ASP A 93 4.38 4.25 11.43
N THR A 94 4.09 3.07 10.88
CA THR A 94 4.32 2.77 9.47
C THR A 94 3.45 3.66 8.58
N MET A 95 2.16 3.82 8.93
CA MET A 95 1.26 4.71 8.18
C MET A 95 1.71 6.17 8.23
N ALA A 96 2.19 6.67 9.38
CA ALA A 96 2.73 8.02 9.49
C ALA A 96 3.98 8.22 8.61
N SER A 97 4.82 7.18 8.47
CA SER A 97 5.97 7.21 7.57
C SER A 97 5.55 7.24 6.09
N ILE A 98 4.52 6.48 5.73
CA ILE A 98 3.90 6.52 4.40
C ILE A 98 3.31 7.90 4.10
N ASP A 99 2.66 8.55 5.07
CA ASP A 99 2.06 9.88 4.89
C ASP A 99 3.11 10.93 4.52
N ARG A 100 4.22 10.96 5.26
CA ARG A 100 5.35 11.87 4.97
C ARG A 100 5.96 11.59 3.60
N ALA A 101 6.14 10.31 3.26
CA ALA A 101 6.66 9.91 1.96
C ALA A 101 5.71 10.30 0.82
N LEU A 102 4.39 10.20 1.01
CA LEU A 102 3.39 10.61 0.02
C LEU A 102 3.45 12.13 -0.23
N LEU A 103 3.62 12.94 0.82
CA LEU A 103 3.80 14.39 0.65
C LEU A 103 5.01 14.71 -0.23
N ILE A 104 6.13 14.02 -0.02
CA ILE A 104 7.36 14.21 -0.81
C ILE A 104 7.15 13.74 -2.25
N VAL A 105 6.65 12.52 -2.46
CA VAL A 105 6.46 11.91 -3.80
C VAL A 105 5.49 12.73 -4.66
N LEU A 106 4.48 13.35 -4.04
CA LEU A 106 3.49 14.16 -4.72
C LEU A 106 3.87 15.65 -4.82
N GLY A 107 5.02 16.07 -4.28
CA GLY A 107 5.45 17.48 -4.30
C GLY A 107 4.56 18.42 -3.48
N LEU A 108 4.01 17.92 -2.37
CA LEU A 108 3.12 18.65 -1.46
C LEU A 108 3.81 19.08 -0.14
N ALA A 109 5.10 18.73 0.01
CA ALA A 109 5.94 19.06 1.15
C ALA A 109 6.70 20.38 0.95
#